data_AF-A0A2P7AUP8-F1
#
_entry.id   AF-A0A2P7AUP8-F1
#
_cell.length_a   1.000
_cell.length_b   1.000
_cell.length_c   1.000
_cell.angle_alpha   90.00
_cell.angle_beta   90.00
_cell.angle_gamma   90.00
#
_symmetry.space_group_name_H-M   'P 1'
#
loop_
_entity.id
_entity.type
_entity.pdbx_description
1 polymer ?
#
loop_
_entity_poly.entity_id
_entity_poly.type
_entity_poly.pdbx_seq_one_letter_code
_entity_poly.pdbx_strand_id
1 'polypeptide(L)' 'MIILPAMADKLNDEQAYDRLHSALLALGKEEGQTVRGDTSLKAARQALALLQLGLLKAMDDASDKNVAIKAPTEI' A
#
# COMPACT_ATOMS: atom_id res chain seq x y z
N MET A 1 -14.98 -34.12 -4.50
CA MET A 1 -13.56 -33.84 -4.23
C MET A 1 -13.51 -32.76 -3.16
N ILE A 2 -13.11 -33.09 -1.94
CA ILE A 2 -12.92 -32.12 -0.85
C ILE A 2 -11.55 -32.39 -0.26
N ILE A 3 -10.63 -31.42 -0.31
CA ILE A 3 -9.60 -31.10 0.70
C ILE A 3 -9.24 -29.60 0.55
N LEU A 4 -9.93 -28.73 1.32
CA LEU A 4 -9.46 -27.78 2.35
C LEU A 4 -9.05 -26.36 1.86
N PRO A 5 -9.54 -25.28 2.52
CA PRO A 5 -9.05 -23.93 2.24
C PRO A 5 -7.64 -23.81 2.83
N ALA A 6 -6.62 -23.65 1.98
CA ALA A 6 -5.30 -23.32 2.48
C ALA A 6 -5.31 -21.88 2.98
N MET A 7 -5.25 -21.70 4.30
CA MET A 7 -4.95 -20.42 4.91
C MET A 7 -3.71 -19.80 4.28
N ALA A 8 -3.83 -18.55 3.86
CA ALA A 8 -2.74 -17.60 3.93
C ALA A 8 -3.33 -16.31 4.49
N ASP A 9 -3.63 -16.30 5.80
CA ASP A 9 -4.32 -15.19 6.48
C ASP A 9 -3.52 -13.87 6.48
N LYS A 10 -2.29 -13.87 5.98
CA LYS A 10 -1.42 -12.69 5.87
C LYS A 10 -0.69 -12.69 4.53
N LEU A 11 -0.58 -11.51 3.94
CA LEU A 11 0.23 -11.28 2.74
C LEU A 11 1.71 -11.26 3.12
N ASN A 12 2.58 -11.78 2.27
CA ASN A 12 4.01 -11.49 2.36
C ASN A 12 4.31 -10.07 1.81
N ASP A 13 5.54 -9.60 1.96
CA ASP A 13 5.90 -8.22 1.60
C ASP A 13 5.76 -7.93 0.10
N GLU A 14 6.09 -8.87 -0.77
CA GLU A 14 5.89 -8.74 -2.22
C GLU A 14 4.40 -8.62 -2.58
N GLN A 15 3.57 -9.48 -1.99
CA GLN A 15 2.11 -9.44 -2.17
C GLN A 15 1.50 -8.16 -1.60
N ALA A 16 2.03 -7.66 -0.48
CA ALA A 16 1.63 -6.38 0.09
C ALA A 16 2.01 -5.22 -0.84
N TYR A 17 3.23 -5.23 -1.38
CA TYR A 17 3.70 -4.27 -2.37
C TYR A 17 2.81 -4.26 -3.62
N ASP A 18 2.56 -5.43 -4.21
CA ASP A 18 1.73 -5.58 -5.40
C ASP A 18 0.31 -5.07 -5.19
N ARG A 19 -0.25 -5.27 -3.99
CA ARG A 19 -1.57 -4.78 -3.62
C ARG A 19 -1.59 -3.25 -3.48
N LEU A 20 -0.56 -2.65 -2.88
CA LEU A 20 -0.40 -1.19 -2.80
C LEU A 20 -0.22 -0.57 -4.19
N HIS A 21 0.57 -1.22 -5.05
CA HIS A 21 0.79 -0.81 -6.42
C HIS A 21 -0.50 -0.86 -7.25
N SER A 22 -1.24 -1.97 -7.15
CA SER A 22 -2.54 -2.14 -7.81
C SER A 22 -3.55 -1.09 -7.36
N ALA A 23 -3.60 -0.75 -6.07
CA ALA A 23 -4.44 0.32 -5.55
C ALA A 23 -4.05 1.69 -6.14
N LEU A 24 -2.75 1.97 -6.25
CA LEU A 24 -2.27 3.21 -6.87
C LEU A 24 -2.66 3.30 -8.35
N LEU A 25 -2.55 2.20 -9.10
CA LEU A 25 -2.99 2.13 -10.49
C LEU A 25 -4.51 2.35 -10.62
N ALA A 26 -5.30 1.75 -9.73
CA ALA A 26 -6.75 1.89 -9.73
C ALA A 26 -7.24 3.33 -9.45
N LEU A 27 -6.46 4.14 -8.71
CA LEU A 27 -6.75 5.56 -8.51
C LEU A 27 -6.56 6.40 -9.77
N GLY A 28 -5.85 5.89 -10.78
CA GLY A 28 -5.60 6.61 -12.03
C GLY A 28 -4.83 7.92 -11.84
N LYS A 29 -4.89 8.78 -12.85
CA LYS A 29 -4.20 10.09 -12.86
C LYS A 29 -5.16 11.27 -13.04
N GLU A 30 -6.45 10.98 -13.13
CA GLU A 30 -7.51 11.95 -13.29
C GLU A 30 -7.60 12.85 -12.06
N GLU A 31 -8.04 14.09 -12.31
CA GLU A 31 -8.32 15.08 -11.29
C GLU A 31 -9.76 14.96 -10.81
N GLY A 32 -9.97 15.29 -9.53
CA GLY A 32 -11.32 15.34 -8.98
C GLY A 32 -12.07 16.58 -9.48
N GLN A 33 -13.36 16.43 -9.82
CA GLN A 33 -14.21 17.55 -10.22
C GLN A 33 -14.35 18.63 -9.13
N THR A 34 -14.25 18.23 -7.86
CA THR A 34 -14.31 19.14 -6.71
C THR A 34 -12.96 19.22 -6.02
N VAL A 35 -12.65 20.35 -5.39
CA VAL A 35 -11.42 20.54 -4.61
C VAL A 35 -11.22 19.43 -3.58
N ARG A 36 -12.27 19.09 -2.81
CA ARG A 36 -12.17 18.02 -1.80
C ARG A 36 -11.87 16.65 -2.42
N GLY A 37 -12.45 16.34 -3.58
CA GLY A 37 -12.21 15.08 -4.28
C GLY A 37 -10.80 15.03 -4.87
N ASP A 38 -10.37 16.10 -5.52
CA ASP A 38 -9.03 16.21 -6.11
C ASP A 38 -7.92 16.14 -5.06
N THR A 39 -8.08 16.89 -3.96
CA THR A 39 -7.15 16.84 -2.82
C THR A 39 -7.09 15.43 -2.24
N SER A 40 -8.23 14.73 -2.11
CA SER A 40 -8.25 13.36 -1.59
C SER A 40 -7.53 12.37 -2.51
N LEU A 41 -7.76 12.45 -3.83
CA LEU A 41 -7.09 11.60 -4.81
C LEU A 41 -5.58 11.87 -4.85
N LYS A 42 -5.17 13.14 -4.86
CA LYS A 42 -3.76 13.54 -4.83
C LYS A 42 -3.07 13.06 -3.56
N ALA A 43 -3.70 13.22 -2.40
CA ALA A 43 -3.17 12.73 -1.13
C ALA A 43 -3.07 11.20 -1.09
N ALA A 44 -4.09 10.47 -1.54
CA ALA A 44 -4.08 9.01 -1.59
C ALA A 44 -2.95 8.46 -2.48
N ARG A 45 -2.74 9.06 -3.66
CA ARG A 45 -1.64 8.69 -4.56
C ARG A 45 -0.27 8.91 -3.92
N GLN A 46 -0.07 10.06 -3.28
CA GLN A 46 1.18 10.35 -2.57
C GLN A 46 1.43 9.38 -1.43
N ALA A 47 0.41 9.11 -0.61
CA ALA A 47 0.51 8.15 0.49
C ALA A 47 0.88 6.75 -0.02
N LEU A 48 0.17 6.22 -1.02
CA LEU A 48 0.46 4.90 -1.59
C LEU A 48 1.86 4.80 -2.19
N ALA A 49 2.35 5.85 -2.84
CA ALA A 49 3.71 5.89 -3.38
C ALA A 49 4.76 5.87 -2.26
N LEU A 50 4.57 6.66 -1.21
CA LEU A 50 5.46 6.68 -0.05
C LEU A 50 5.48 5.33 0.69
N LEU A 51 4.31 4.69 0.84
CA LEU A 51 4.19 3.37 1.46
C LEU A 51 4.94 2.31 0.65
N GLN A 52 4.82 2.32 -0.68
CA GLN A 52 5.57 1.41 -1.57
C GLN A 52 7.09 1.60 -1.42
N LEU A 53 7.56 2.85 -1.42
CA LEU A 53 8.99 3.15 -1.26
C LEU A 53 9.53 2.72 0.11
N GLY A 54 8.80 3.01 1.17
CA GLY A 54 9.22 2.65 2.53
C GLY A 54 9.15 1.15 2.79
N LEU A 55 8.23 0.42 2.14
CA LEU A 55 8.18 -1.05 2.19
C LEU A 55 9.38 -1.64 1.45
N LEU A 56 9.66 -1.16 0.24
CA LEU A 56 10.83 -1.61 -0.53
C LEU A 56 12.13 -1.39 0.25
N LYS A 57 12.29 -0.23 0.88
CA LYS A 57 13.47 0.04 1.72
C LYS A 57 13.56 -0.89 2.92
N ALA A 58 12.42 -1.18 3.57
CA ALA A 58 12.37 -2.10 4.70
C ALA A 58 12.76 -3.53 4.30
N MET A 59 12.30 -3.98 3.12
CA MET A 59 12.70 -5.27 2.53
C MET A 59 14.21 -5.31 2.26
N ASP A 60 14.76 -4.26 1.63
CA ASP A 60 16.21 -4.15 1.35
C ASP A 60 17.05 -4.19 2.63
N ASP A 61 16.57 -3.56 3.71
CA ASP A 61 17.26 -3.49 5.00
C ASP A 61 16.98 -4.69 5.92
N ALA A 62 16.10 -5.62 5.53
CA ALA A 62 15.55 -6.66 6.41
C ALA A 62 15.01 -6.08 7.74
N SER A 63 14.31 -4.95 7.65
CA SER A 63 13.75 -4.18 8.77
C SER A 63 12.25 -4.38 8.88
N ASP A 64 11.74 -4.52 10.11
CA ASP A 64 10.30 -4.61 10.38
C ASP A 64 9.58 -3.24 10.31
N LYS A 65 10.27 -2.17 9.89
CA LYS A 65 9.77 -0.79 9.94
C LYS A 65 9.73 -0.13 8.58
N ASN A 66 8.54 0.25 8.14
CA ASN A 66 8.34 1.16 7.03
C ASN A 66 8.64 2.61 7.47
N VAL A 67 9.84 3.09 7.15
CA VAL A 67 10.33 4.43 7.55
C VAL A 67 9.55 5.60 6.93
N ALA A 68 8.73 5.37 5.91
CA ALA A 68 7.86 6.40 5.35
C ALA A 68 6.71 6.76 6.32
N ILE A 69 6.46 5.93 7.33
CA ILE A 69 5.46 6.15 8.38
C ILE A 69 6.17 6.48 9.69
N LYS A 70 5.95 7.69 10.23
CA LYS A 70 6.61 8.15 11.48
C LYS A 70 6.10 7.46 12.76
N ALA A 71 4.94 6.81 12.71
CA ALA A 71 4.35 6.05 13.80
C ALA A 71 3.48 4.91 13.23
N PRO A 72 4.06 3.74 12.91
CA PRO A 72 3.27 2.58 12.54
C PRO A 72 2.54 2.07 13.79
N THR A 73 1.36 2.61 14.06
CA THR A 73 0.46 2.06 15.09
C THR A 73 -0.19 0.79 14.56
N GLU A 74 -0.23 -0.25 15.38
CA GLU A 74 -1.16 -1.37 15.22
C GLU A 74 -2.58 -0.78 15.20
N ILE A 75 -3.24 -0.81 14.03
CA ILE A 75 -4.67 -0.47 13.88
C ILE A 75 -5.44 -1.78 13.90
#